data_AF-U1R095-F1
#
_entry.id   AF-U1R095-F1
#
_cell.length_a   1.000
_cell.length_b   1.000
_cell.length_c   1.000
_cell.angle_alpha   90.00
_cell.angle_beta   90.00
_cell.angle_gamma   90.00
#
_symmetry.space_group_name_H-M   'P 1'
#
loop_
_entity.id
_entity.type
_entity.pdbx_description
1 polymer ?
#
loop_
_entity_poly.entity_id
_entity_poly.type
_entity_poly.pdbx_seq_one_letter_code
_entity_poly.pdbx_strand_id
1 'polypeptide(L)'
;PAVASLLSLTSLSRALDAGPGGGVTFPFPSGLATVWTYTSLPSATGPAATETFGLGGIVAFLLGTAVVGVFEAGVLGTFDSLTGGLSAPGDTPHGRSLFRRGVGQHGVPVVAARLLRAGVPLVLISVVAVVPATAVVAFPAVFLVGYALYGLPFVVVVEGRGLRSAVNHTLQRARSGGSYLRFVVAHLVAGAFVSVPVSALVRTGVPGVLAAVALTAPLSVFVAAYGVLVFRDTTRLP
;
A
#
# COMPACT_ATOMS: atom_id res chain seq x y z
N PRO A 1 0.02 10.35 2.91
CA PRO A 1 -1.27 9.63 2.98
C PRO A 1 -2.47 10.44 2.47
N ALA A 2 -2.78 11.60 3.08
CA ALA A 2 -3.94 12.41 2.70
C ALA A 2 -3.94 12.83 1.23
N VAL A 3 -2.82 13.40 0.74
CA VAL A 3 -2.66 13.77 -0.67
C VAL A 3 -2.85 12.56 -1.60
N ALA A 4 -2.22 11.42 -1.28
CA ALA A 4 -2.34 10.20 -2.07
C ALA A 4 -3.78 9.64 -2.08
N SER A 5 -4.53 9.80 -0.99
CA SER A 5 -5.96 9.47 -0.95
C SER A 5 -6.75 10.33 -1.94
N LEU A 6 -6.57 11.65 -1.91
CA LEU A 6 -7.33 12.59 -2.75
C LEU A 6 -6.96 12.49 -4.24
N LEU A 7 -5.73 12.10 -4.57
CA LEU A 7 -5.29 11.88 -5.95
C LEU A 7 -5.86 10.60 -6.58
N SER A 8 -6.45 9.69 -5.80
CA SER A 8 -7.10 8.49 -6.34
C SER A 8 -8.51 8.81 -6.84
N LEU A 9 -8.57 9.55 -7.95
CA LEU A 9 -9.81 10.08 -8.52
C LEU A 9 -10.84 8.99 -8.84
N THR A 10 -10.38 7.81 -9.29
CA THR A 10 -11.26 6.66 -9.57
C THR A 10 -11.85 6.03 -8.31
N SER A 11 -11.18 6.12 -7.17
CA SER A 11 -11.75 5.69 -5.89
C SER A 11 -12.68 6.75 -5.32
N LEU A 12 -12.33 8.02 -5.51
CA LEU A 12 -13.17 9.15 -5.13
C LEU A 12 -14.50 9.13 -5.89
N SER A 13 -14.48 9.01 -7.22
CA SER A 13 -15.72 8.95 -8.02
C SER A 13 -16.59 7.79 -7.57
N ARG A 14 -16.02 6.58 -7.46
CA ARG A 14 -16.75 5.40 -6.98
C ARG A 14 -17.34 5.58 -5.58
N ALA A 15 -16.64 6.25 -4.67
CA ALA A 15 -17.17 6.51 -3.34
C ALA A 15 -18.37 7.47 -3.34
N LEU A 16 -18.31 8.49 -4.21
CA LEU A 16 -19.40 9.46 -4.37
C LEU A 16 -20.62 8.84 -5.08
N ASP A 17 -20.39 7.90 -6.00
CA ASP A 17 -21.44 7.19 -6.72
C ASP A 17 -22.05 6.03 -5.91
N ALA A 18 -21.34 5.49 -4.90
CA ALA A 18 -21.68 4.23 -4.22
C ALA A 18 -22.93 4.26 -3.33
N GLY A 19 -23.59 5.40 -3.14
CA GLY A 19 -24.71 5.54 -2.19
C GLY A 19 -24.33 5.18 -0.74
N PRO A 20 -25.25 5.32 0.22
CA PRO A 20 -24.98 4.95 1.60
C PRO A 20 -24.74 3.44 1.73
N GLY A 21 -23.80 3.06 2.60
CA GLY A 21 -23.53 1.66 2.90
C GLY A 21 -22.25 1.47 3.70
N GLY A 22 -21.79 0.24 3.84
CA GLY A 22 -20.55 -0.10 4.53
C GLY A 22 -19.86 -1.27 3.88
N GLY A 23 -18.82 -1.76 4.55
CA GLY A 23 -18.15 -2.98 4.16
C GLY A 23 -16.92 -3.23 5.03
N VAL A 24 -16.46 -4.48 4.97
CA VAL A 24 -15.25 -4.92 5.66
C VAL A 24 -14.20 -5.18 4.60
N THR A 25 -13.00 -4.64 4.81
CA THR A 25 -11.83 -5.00 4.01
C THR A 25 -10.72 -5.54 4.90
N PHE A 26 -9.88 -6.39 4.33
CA PHE A 26 -8.74 -7.02 5.01
C PHE A 26 -7.46 -6.49 4.37
N PRO A 27 -6.97 -5.31 4.80
CA PRO A 27 -5.84 -4.67 4.16
C PRO A 27 -4.53 -5.39 4.51
N PHE A 28 -3.70 -5.59 3.50
CA PHE A 28 -2.30 -5.92 3.72
C PHE A 28 -1.50 -4.66 4.06
N PRO A 29 -0.47 -4.76 4.92
CA PRO A 29 0.41 -3.64 5.19
C PRO A 29 1.01 -3.06 3.90
N SER A 30 1.13 -1.74 3.88
CA SER A 30 1.78 -0.98 2.81
C SER A 30 2.56 0.19 3.41
N GLY A 31 3.63 0.60 2.75
CA GLY A 31 4.44 1.73 3.22
C GLY A 31 3.74 3.08 3.05
N LEU A 32 2.66 3.11 2.26
CA LEU A 32 1.79 4.26 2.10
C LEU A 32 0.33 3.82 2.06
N ALA A 33 -0.20 3.44 3.22
CA ALA A 33 -1.64 3.25 3.38
C ALA A 33 -2.38 4.57 3.11
N THR A 34 -3.54 4.45 2.47
CA THR A 34 -4.44 5.56 2.16
C THR A 34 -5.83 5.25 2.72
N VAL A 35 -6.77 6.20 2.63
CA VAL A 35 -8.16 5.97 3.06
C VAL A 35 -8.76 4.75 2.34
N TRP A 36 -8.40 4.58 1.07
CA TRP A 36 -8.85 3.48 0.21
C TRP A 36 -8.29 2.11 0.60
N THR A 37 -7.20 2.08 1.39
CA THR A 37 -6.70 0.83 1.98
C THR A 37 -7.70 0.25 2.97
N TYR A 38 -8.41 1.12 3.70
CA TYR A 38 -9.39 0.75 4.73
C TYR A 38 -10.83 0.87 4.24
N THR A 39 -11.05 1.08 2.95
CA THR A 39 -12.39 1.28 2.40
C THR A 39 -12.79 0.08 1.57
N SER A 40 -13.96 -0.49 1.85
CA SER A 40 -14.64 -1.41 0.95
C SER A 40 -15.56 -0.62 0.02
N LEU A 41 -15.18 -0.48 -1.24
CA LEU A 41 -16.03 0.11 -2.28
C LEU A 41 -16.70 -1.01 -3.11
N PRO A 42 -17.92 -0.81 -3.61
CA PRO A 42 -18.52 -1.72 -4.58
C PRO A 42 -17.59 -1.92 -5.78
N SER A 43 -17.53 -3.13 -6.31
CA SER A 43 -16.88 -3.38 -7.59
C SER A 43 -17.56 -2.56 -8.67
N ALA A 44 -16.77 -1.96 -9.57
CA ALA A 44 -17.34 -1.29 -10.74
C ALA A 44 -18.09 -2.34 -11.57
N THR A 45 -19.39 -2.15 -11.76
CA THR A 45 -20.23 -2.97 -12.64
C THR A 45 -20.61 -2.17 -13.88
N GLY A 46 -20.64 -2.82 -15.05
CA GLY A 46 -21.04 -2.19 -16.31
C GLY A 46 -19.89 -1.56 -17.12
N PRO A 47 -20.17 -0.58 -17.99
CA PRO A 47 -19.20 -0.01 -18.95
C PRO A 47 -17.89 0.48 -18.30
N ALA A 48 -17.97 1.00 -17.07
CA ALA A 48 -16.84 1.47 -16.28
C ALA A 48 -15.84 0.35 -15.92
N ALA A 49 -16.29 -0.91 -15.80
CA ALA A 49 -15.40 -2.05 -15.61
C ALA A 49 -14.58 -2.30 -16.88
N THR A 50 -15.22 -2.26 -18.05
CA THR A 50 -14.57 -2.40 -19.36
C THR A 50 -13.58 -1.28 -19.65
N GLU A 51 -13.87 -0.03 -19.27
CA GLU A 51 -12.93 1.09 -19.41
C GLU A 51 -11.69 0.94 -18.50
N THR A 52 -11.86 0.35 -17.31
CA THR A 52 -10.77 0.10 -16.37
C THR A 52 -9.74 -0.89 -16.92
N PHE A 53 -10.16 -1.84 -17.76
CA PHE A 53 -9.30 -2.87 -18.34
C PHE A 53 -8.85 -2.59 -19.78
N GLY A 54 -9.22 -1.45 -20.37
CA GLY A 54 -8.66 -1.00 -21.65
C GLY A 54 -7.21 -0.51 -21.54
N LEU A 55 -6.51 -0.36 -22.67
CA LEU A 55 -5.11 0.16 -22.69
C LEU A 55 -4.98 1.50 -21.95
N GLY A 56 -5.93 2.42 -22.12
CA GLY A 56 -5.96 3.69 -21.39
C GLY A 56 -6.09 3.52 -19.87
N GLY A 57 -6.97 2.62 -19.43
CA GLY A 57 -7.14 2.29 -18.01
C GLY A 57 -5.90 1.66 -17.40
N ILE A 58 -5.24 0.74 -18.12
CA ILE A 58 -3.98 0.11 -17.70
C ILE A 58 -2.87 1.17 -17.57
N VAL A 59 -2.70 2.05 -18.57
CA VAL A 59 -1.67 3.12 -18.52
C VAL A 59 -1.94 4.07 -17.35
N ALA A 60 -3.18 4.51 -17.16
CA ALA A 60 -3.55 5.38 -16.05
C ALA A 60 -3.32 4.69 -14.69
N PHE A 61 -3.65 3.39 -14.57
CA PHE A 61 -3.40 2.60 -13.37
C PHE A 61 -1.90 2.47 -13.06
N LEU A 62 -1.07 2.18 -14.06
CA LEU A 62 0.39 2.05 -13.89
C LEU A 62 1.01 3.39 -13.51
N LEU A 63 0.59 4.48 -14.16
CA LEU A 63 1.06 5.84 -13.85
C LEU A 63 0.67 6.25 -12.44
N GLY A 64 -0.60 6.05 -12.05
CA GLY A 64 -1.08 6.30 -10.69
C GLY A 64 -0.30 5.47 -9.67
N THR A 65 -0.05 4.20 -9.96
CA THR A 65 0.75 3.30 -9.11
C THR A 65 2.18 3.81 -8.96
N ALA A 66 2.81 4.28 -10.04
CA ALA A 66 4.16 4.85 -9.99
C ALA A 66 4.20 6.14 -9.16
N VAL A 67 3.24 7.06 -9.35
CA VAL A 67 3.14 8.29 -8.55
C VAL A 67 3.01 7.98 -7.07
N VAL A 68 2.13 7.05 -6.69
CA VAL A 68 1.97 6.66 -5.29
C VAL A 68 3.21 5.93 -4.77
N GLY A 69 3.93 5.18 -5.60
CA GLY A 69 5.23 4.59 -5.28
C GLY A 69 6.31 5.63 -4.97
N VAL A 70 6.34 6.75 -5.68
CA VAL A 70 7.23 7.88 -5.37
C VAL A 70 6.90 8.49 -4.00
N PHE A 71 5.61 8.70 -3.71
CA PHE A 71 5.20 9.16 -2.38
C PHE A 71 5.57 8.16 -1.28
N GLU A 72 5.42 6.87 -1.53
CA GLU A 72 5.79 5.80 -0.60
C GLU A 72 7.29 5.82 -0.31
N ALA A 73 8.12 5.96 -1.34
CA ALA A 73 9.57 6.08 -1.18
C ALA A 73 9.99 7.26 -0.30
N GLY A 74 9.40 8.43 -0.55
CA GLY A 74 9.69 9.62 0.25
C GLY A 74 9.24 9.49 1.70
N VAL A 75 8.05 8.91 1.94
CA VAL A 75 7.52 8.69 3.30
C VAL A 75 8.38 7.67 4.05
N LEU A 76 8.62 6.49 3.46
CA LEU A 76 9.42 5.44 4.08
C LEU A 76 10.87 5.91 4.32
N GLY A 77 11.51 6.56 3.34
CA GLY A 77 12.86 7.07 3.48
C GLY A 77 12.98 8.16 4.57
N THR A 78 11.93 8.95 4.78
CA THR A 78 11.87 9.91 5.90
C THR A 78 11.86 9.16 7.24
N PHE A 79 11.04 8.11 7.38
CA PHE A 79 11.01 7.33 8.63
C PHE A 79 12.29 6.54 8.88
N ASP A 80 12.90 5.96 7.84
CA ASP A 80 14.18 5.29 7.97
C ASP A 80 15.27 6.26 8.43
N SER A 81 15.29 7.49 7.89
CA SER A 81 16.22 8.54 8.32
C SER A 81 16.00 8.98 9.77
N LEU A 82 14.73 9.14 10.18
CA LEU A 82 14.37 9.57 11.54
C LEU A 82 14.66 8.52 12.60
N THR A 83 14.30 7.26 12.34
CA THR A 83 14.66 6.15 13.22
C THR A 83 16.17 5.86 13.14
N GLY A 84 16.79 6.23 12.02
CA GLY A 84 18.17 6.05 11.59
C GLY A 84 19.25 6.47 12.57
N GLY A 85 18.98 7.51 13.37
CA GLY A 85 19.97 8.21 14.17
C GLY A 85 20.71 9.33 13.41
N LEU A 86 20.26 9.70 12.20
CA LEU A 86 20.85 10.81 11.42
C LEU A 86 20.53 12.21 11.99
N SER A 87 19.85 12.30 13.14
CA SER A 87 19.78 13.53 13.92
C SER A 87 21.12 13.75 14.64
N ALA A 88 22.12 14.21 13.90
CA ALA A 88 23.23 14.92 14.53
C ALA A 88 22.65 16.11 15.32
N PRO A 89 23.06 16.33 16.58
CA PRO A 89 22.56 17.46 17.36
C PRO A 89 23.03 18.77 16.70
N GLY A 90 22.09 19.51 16.09
CA GLY A 90 22.34 20.85 15.56
C GLY A 90 21.78 21.13 14.16
N ASP A 91 21.49 20.09 13.38
CA ASP A 91 21.00 20.24 12.00
C ASP A 91 19.79 19.32 11.83
N THR A 92 18.59 19.79 12.18
CA THR A 92 17.35 19.04 11.93
C THR A 92 16.93 19.28 10.48
N PRO A 93 17.22 18.37 9.54
CA PRO A 93 16.69 18.50 8.19
C PRO A 93 15.16 18.55 8.26
N HIS A 94 14.58 19.60 7.67
CA HIS A 94 13.14 19.79 7.60
C HIS A 94 12.51 18.59 6.86
N GLY A 95 11.30 18.17 7.24
CA GLY A 95 10.66 16.98 6.65
C GLY A 95 10.59 16.96 5.10
N ARG A 96 10.61 18.14 4.45
CA ARG A 96 10.69 18.27 2.99
C ARG A 96 12.03 17.80 2.39
N SER A 97 13.16 18.09 3.05
CA SER A 97 14.48 17.67 2.54
C SER A 97 14.67 16.16 2.72
N LEU A 98 14.22 15.62 3.85
CA LEU A 98 14.21 14.17 4.10
C LEU A 98 13.33 13.42 3.08
N PHE A 99 12.13 13.94 2.81
CA PHE A 99 11.25 13.36 1.79
C PHE A 99 11.90 13.35 0.40
N ARG A 100 12.46 14.49 -0.03
CA ARG A 100 13.14 14.59 -1.34
C ARG A 100 14.33 13.63 -1.43
N ARG A 101 15.11 13.51 -0.36
CA ARG A 101 16.22 12.57 -0.28
C ARG A 101 15.74 11.12 -0.36
N GLY A 102 14.68 10.76 0.37
CA GLY A 102 14.05 9.44 0.31
C GLY A 102 13.53 9.10 -1.09
N VAL A 103 12.91 10.06 -1.78
CA VAL A 103 12.51 9.91 -3.19
C VAL A 103 13.73 9.71 -4.10
N GLY A 104 14.78 10.53 -3.96
CA GLY A 104 15.97 10.43 -4.80
C GLY A 104 16.73 9.12 -4.61
N GLN A 105 16.80 8.60 -3.38
CA GLN A 105 17.53 7.37 -3.06
C GLN A 105 16.71 6.10 -3.32
N HIS A 106 15.42 6.10 -3.01
CA HIS A 106 14.59 4.88 -3.03
C HIS A 106 13.42 4.93 -4.02
N GLY A 107 13.22 6.04 -4.75
CA GLY A 107 12.08 6.22 -5.65
C GLY A 107 11.95 5.10 -6.67
N VAL A 108 12.99 4.89 -7.48
CA VAL A 108 13.00 3.84 -8.51
C VAL A 108 12.75 2.44 -7.93
N PRO A 109 13.50 1.95 -6.93
CA PRO A 109 13.31 0.59 -6.43
C PRO A 109 11.97 0.39 -5.70
N VAL A 110 11.43 1.41 -5.01
CA VAL A 110 10.09 1.33 -4.39
C VAL A 110 8.99 1.34 -5.45
N VAL A 111 9.10 2.17 -6.48
CA VAL A 111 8.18 2.15 -7.63
C VAL A 111 8.20 0.78 -8.30
N ALA A 112 9.38 0.23 -8.57
CA ALA A 112 9.52 -1.10 -9.16
C ALA A 112 8.91 -2.20 -8.27
N ALA A 113 9.15 -2.14 -6.95
CA ALA A 113 8.52 -3.06 -5.98
C ALA A 113 7.00 -2.96 -6.00
N ARG A 114 6.46 -1.74 -6.07
CA ARG A 114 5.02 -1.49 -6.10
C ARG A 114 4.39 -1.96 -7.40
N LEU A 115 5.03 -1.71 -8.54
CA LEU A 115 4.60 -2.20 -9.85
C LEU A 115 4.64 -3.72 -9.92
N LEU A 116 5.67 -4.35 -9.38
CA LEU A 116 5.75 -5.82 -9.27
C LEU A 116 4.55 -6.37 -8.50
N ARG A 117 4.25 -5.78 -7.34
CA ARG A 117 3.11 -6.19 -6.50
C ARG A 117 1.76 -5.93 -7.18
N ALA A 118 1.64 -4.83 -7.91
CA ALA A 118 0.44 -4.49 -8.69
C ALA A 118 0.26 -5.36 -9.95
N GLY A 119 1.35 -5.87 -10.52
CA GLY A 119 1.31 -6.76 -11.69
C GLY A 119 0.69 -8.12 -11.39
N VAL A 120 0.84 -8.63 -10.17
CA VAL A 120 0.29 -9.93 -9.75
C VAL A 120 -1.23 -10.02 -9.94
N PRO A 121 -2.06 -9.13 -9.36
CA PRO A 121 -3.50 -9.20 -9.58
C PRO A 121 -3.87 -8.97 -11.05
N LEU A 122 -3.13 -8.16 -11.82
CA LEU A 122 -3.38 -7.97 -13.25
C LEU A 122 -3.20 -9.29 -14.03
N VAL A 123 -2.11 -10.02 -13.77
CA VAL A 123 -1.86 -11.33 -14.37
C VAL A 123 -2.95 -12.32 -13.97
N LEU A 124 -3.30 -12.39 -12.68
CA LEU A 124 -4.33 -13.30 -12.19
C LEU A 124 -5.71 -12.99 -12.79
N ILE A 125 -6.10 -11.72 -12.88
CA ILE A 125 -7.36 -11.29 -13.52
C ILE A 125 -7.36 -11.70 -15.00
N SER A 126 -6.23 -11.53 -15.70
CA SER A 126 -6.10 -11.93 -17.12
C SER A 126 -6.30 -13.44 -17.29
N VAL A 127 -5.72 -14.24 -16.40
CA VAL A 127 -5.88 -15.71 -16.41
C VAL A 127 -7.33 -16.11 -16.14
N VAL A 128 -7.99 -15.49 -15.16
CA VAL A 128 -9.39 -15.75 -14.83
C VAL A 128 -10.32 -15.34 -15.98
N ALA A 129 -10.02 -14.26 -16.69
CA ALA A 129 -10.80 -13.81 -17.84
C ALA A 129 -10.77 -14.83 -19.00
N VAL A 130 -9.63 -15.51 -19.21
CA VAL A 130 -9.49 -16.55 -20.24
C VAL A 130 -10.05 -17.89 -19.78
N VAL A 131 -9.81 -18.25 -18.52
CA VAL A 131 -10.24 -19.53 -17.93
C VAL A 131 -10.95 -19.27 -16.59
N PRO A 132 -12.28 -19.03 -16.59
CA PRO A 132 -13.02 -18.64 -15.38
C PRO A 132 -12.91 -19.64 -14.22
N ALA A 133 -12.75 -20.94 -14.52
CA ALA A 133 -12.56 -21.98 -13.50
C ALA A 133 -11.32 -21.75 -12.62
N THR A 134 -10.33 -20.99 -13.11
CA THR A 134 -9.13 -20.66 -12.32
C THR A 134 -9.40 -19.66 -11.20
N ALA A 135 -10.58 -19.03 -11.13
CA ALA A 135 -10.93 -18.06 -10.08
C ALA A 135 -10.77 -18.64 -8.67
N VAL A 136 -11.10 -19.92 -8.49
CA VAL A 136 -10.98 -20.65 -7.20
C VAL A 136 -9.52 -20.70 -6.72
N VAL A 137 -8.56 -20.74 -7.65
CA VAL A 137 -7.12 -20.77 -7.35
C VAL A 137 -6.52 -19.37 -7.33
N ALA A 138 -6.99 -18.48 -8.22
CA ALA A 138 -6.51 -17.11 -8.32
C ALA A 138 -6.80 -16.32 -7.04
N PHE A 139 -7.98 -16.51 -6.44
CA PHE A 139 -8.34 -15.85 -5.19
C PHE A 139 -7.34 -16.12 -4.05
N PRO A 140 -7.08 -17.36 -3.62
CA PRO A 140 -6.08 -17.64 -2.58
C PRO A 140 -4.65 -17.26 -3.02
N ALA A 141 -4.33 -17.34 -4.32
CA ALA A 141 -3.04 -16.89 -4.83
C ALA A 141 -2.80 -15.38 -4.59
N VAL A 142 -3.83 -14.54 -4.73
CA VAL A 142 -3.71 -13.10 -4.40
C VAL A 142 -3.32 -12.90 -2.93
N PHE A 143 -3.92 -13.65 -2.01
CA PHE A 143 -3.58 -13.54 -0.58
C PHE A 143 -2.17 -14.07 -0.29
N LEU A 144 -1.79 -15.20 -0.89
CA LEU A 144 -0.48 -15.80 -0.69
C LEU A 144 0.63 -14.88 -1.20
N VAL A 145 0.47 -14.32 -2.41
CA VAL A 145 1.45 -13.39 -2.98
C VAL A 145 1.40 -12.03 -2.26
N GLY A 146 0.22 -11.57 -1.88
CA GLY A 146 0.05 -10.39 -1.05
C GLY A 146 0.81 -10.49 0.26
N TYR A 147 0.68 -11.62 0.95
CA TYR A 147 1.46 -11.96 2.15
C TYR A 147 2.95 -12.04 1.82
N ALA A 148 3.35 -12.74 0.76
CA ALA A 148 4.75 -12.96 0.44
C ALA A 148 5.51 -11.68 0.05
N LEU A 149 4.81 -10.67 -0.49
CA LEU A 149 5.41 -9.45 -1.03
C LEU A 149 5.05 -8.18 -0.24
N TYR A 150 4.28 -8.26 0.86
CA TYR A 150 3.85 -7.02 1.53
C TYR A 150 5.03 -6.21 2.08
N GLY A 151 6.06 -6.92 2.55
CA GLY A 151 7.26 -6.32 3.13
C GLY A 151 8.21 -5.68 2.14
N LEU A 152 8.02 -5.88 0.84
CA LEU A 152 8.97 -5.50 -0.20
C LEU A 152 9.36 -4.01 -0.19
N PRO A 153 8.44 -3.03 -0.14
CA PRO A 153 8.82 -1.62 -0.10
C PRO A 153 9.59 -1.25 1.18
N PHE A 154 9.29 -1.89 2.32
CA PHE A 154 10.02 -1.67 3.57
C PHE A 154 11.45 -2.20 3.48
N VAL A 155 11.63 -3.43 2.97
CA VAL A 155 12.96 -4.05 2.79
C VAL A 155 13.82 -3.23 1.82
N VAL A 156 13.24 -2.75 0.71
CA VAL A 156 13.94 -1.91 -0.26
C VAL A 156 14.49 -0.63 0.39
N VAL A 157 13.69 0.02 1.23
CA VAL A 157 14.11 1.27 1.89
C VAL A 157 15.12 0.99 3.00
N VAL A 158 14.81 0.08 3.92
CA VAL A 158 15.63 -0.21 5.10
C VAL A 158 16.99 -0.83 4.74
N GLU A 159 17.03 -1.73 3.75
CA GLU A 159 18.28 -2.41 3.38
C GLU A 159 19.06 -1.65 2.30
N GLY A 160 18.43 -0.72 1.56
CA GLY A 160 19.07 0.00 0.46
C GLY A 160 19.57 -0.91 -0.68
N ARG A 161 19.06 -2.15 -0.77
CA ARG A 161 19.52 -3.17 -1.73
C ARG A 161 18.68 -3.16 -3.02
N GLY A 162 19.26 -3.73 -4.08
CA GLY A 162 18.56 -3.93 -5.35
C GLY A 162 17.32 -4.83 -5.22
N LEU A 163 16.36 -4.64 -6.13
CA LEU A 163 15.03 -5.28 -6.10
C LEU A 163 15.08 -6.80 -5.94
N ARG A 164 15.99 -7.48 -6.66
CA ARG A 164 16.14 -8.95 -6.59
C ARG A 164 16.51 -9.43 -5.18
N SER A 165 17.45 -8.74 -4.53
CA SER A 165 17.85 -9.06 -3.16
C SER A 165 16.69 -8.82 -2.19
N ALA A 166 15.97 -7.70 -2.37
CA ALA A 166 14.81 -7.37 -1.55
C ALA A 166 13.68 -8.40 -1.68
N VAL A 167 13.41 -8.91 -2.88
CA VAL A 167 12.42 -9.98 -3.12
C VAL A 167 12.84 -11.25 -2.37
N ASN A 168 14.09 -11.72 -2.53
CA ASN A 168 14.57 -12.92 -1.86
C ASN A 168 14.46 -12.81 -0.33
N HIS A 169 14.89 -11.67 0.23
CA HIS A 169 14.78 -11.40 1.66
C HIS A 169 13.33 -11.36 2.13
N THR A 170 12.43 -10.71 1.37
CA THR A 170 11.00 -10.65 1.73
C THR A 170 10.38 -12.05 1.71
N LEU A 171 10.72 -12.88 0.73
CA LEU A 171 10.25 -14.27 0.63
C LEU A 171 10.79 -15.15 1.76
N GLN A 172 12.07 -14.97 2.14
CA GLN A 172 12.65 -15.68 3.28
C GLN A 172 11.92 -15.33 4.57
N ARG A 173 11.61 -14.04 4.80
CA ARG A 173 10.83 -13.59 5.97
C ARG A 173 9.39 -14.11 5.95
N ALA A 174 8.75 -14.14 4.79
CA ALA A 174 7.41 -14.69 4.65
C ALA A 174 7.37 -16.20 5.02
N ARG A 175 8.42 -16.96 4.65
CA ARG A 175 8.56 -18.39 4.97
C ARG A 175 8.92 -18.64 6.44
N SER A 176 9.80 -17.81 7.03
CA SER A 176 10.15 -17.95 8.46
C SER A 176 9.01 -17.52 9.38
N GLY A 177 8.10 -16.66 8.91
CA GLY A 177 6.97 -16.17 9.68
C GLY A 177 7.42 -15.26 10.82
N GLY A 178 6.98 -15.56 12.06
CA GLY A 178 7.38 -14.80 13.25
C GLY A 178 6.80 -13.38 13.29
N SER A 179 7.66 -12.37 13.46
CA SER A 179 7.24 -10.95 13.51
C SER A 179 6.57 -10.50 12.21
N TYR A 180 6.96 -11.07 11.06
CA TYR A 180 6.33 -10.83 9.77
C TYR A 180 4.86 -11.27 9.77
N LEU A 181 4.59 -12.51 10.19
CA LEU A 181 3.23 -13.04 10.29
C LEU A 181 2.39 -12.30 11.36
N ARG A 182 2.98 -12.03 12.53
CA ARG A 182 2.27 -11.30 13.60
C ARG A 182 1.87 -9.89 13.16
N PHE A 183 2.75 -9.19 12.46
CA PHE A 183 2.45 -7.84 11.97
C PHE A 183 1.32 -7.84 10.95
N VAL A 184 1.36 -8.73 9.94
CA VAL A 184 0.26 -8.79 8.95
C VAL A 184 -1.06 -9.19 9.59
N VAL A 185 -1.09 -10.15 10.52
CA VAL A 185 -2.32 -10.57 11.20
C VAL A 185 -2.89 -9.43 12.04
N ALA A 186 -2.04 -8.75 12.84
CA ALA A 186 -2.47 -7.60 13.63
C ALA A 186 -3.02 -6.47 12.74
N HIS A 187 -2.34 -6.20 11.61
CA HIS A 187 -2.79 -5.19 10.65
C HIS A 187 -4.09 -5.57 9.94
N LEU A 188 -4.27 -6.84 9.57
CA LEU A 188 -5.51 -7.34 8.97
C LEU A 188 -6.70 -7.18 9.92
N VAL A 189 -6.53 -7.57 11.18
CA VAL A 189 -7.57 -7.46 12.21
C VAL A 189 -7.90 -6.00 12.49
N ALA A 190 -6.88 -5.17 12.79
CA ALA A 190 -7.08 -3.75 13.05
C ALA A 190 -7.68 -3.03 11.83
N GLY A 191 -7.21 -3.35 10.63
CA GLY A 191 -7.72 -2.82 9.37
C GLY A 191 -9.18 -3.20 9.13
N ALA A 192 -9.57 -4.44 9.43
CA ALA A 192 -10.96 -4.88 9.35
C ALA A 192 -11.87 -4.08 10.28
N PHE A 193 -11.46 -3.86 11.54
CA PHE A 193 -12.23 -3.03 12.49
C PHE A 193 -12.34 -1.57 12.03
N VAL A 194 -11.24 -0.97 11.58
CA VAL A 194 -11.22 0.42 11.07
C VAL A 194 -12.03 0.54 9.77
N SER A 195 -12.11 -0.52 8.97
CA SER A 195 -12.78 -0.45 7.67
C SER A 195 -14.28 -0.24 7.74
N VAL A 196 -14.94 -0.69 8.80
CA VAL A 196 -16.39 -0.52 8.98
C VAL A 196 -16.77 0.96 9.06
N PRO A 197 -16.26 1.76 10.03
CA PRO A 197 -16.59 3.17 10.11
C PRO A 197 -16.03 3.96 8.92
N VAL A 198 -14.84 3.63 8.41
CA VAL A 198 -14.26 4.34 7.25
C VAL A 198 -15.10 4.14 6.00
N SER A 199 -15.54 2.91 5.71
CA SER A 199 -16.39 2.60 4.54
C SER A 199 -17.74 3.29 4.62
N ALA A 200 -18.32 3.40 5.82
CA ALA A 200 -19.55 4.15 6.04
C ALA A 200 -19.35 5.64 5.81
N LEU A 201 -18.25 6.19 6.35
CA LEU A 201 -17.96 7.61 6.31
C LEU A 201 -17.66 8.10 4.88
N VAL A 202 -16.86 7.40 4.09
CA VAL A 202 -16.56 7.85 2.70
C VAL A 202 -17.79 7.87 1.78
N ARG A 203 -18.87 7.17 2.15
CA ARG A 203 -20.10 7.06 1.37
C ARG A 203 -21.15 8.12 1.71
N THR A 204 -20.84 9.05 2.62
CA THR A 204 -21.71 10.21 2.92
C THR A 204 -21.41 11.44 2.06
N GLY A 205 -20.63 11.26 0.98
CA GLY A 205 -20.21 12.31 0.07
C GLY A 205 -18.86 12.93 0.43
N VAL A 206 -18.57 14.10 -0.15
CA VAL A 206 -17.28 14.80 0.00
C VAL A 206 -16.88 15.06 1.47
N PRO A 207 -17.79 15.54 2.36
CA PRO A 207 -17.43 15.76 3.77
C PRO A 207 -17.01 14.47 4.47
N GLY A 208 -17.68 13.36 4.14
CA GLY A 208 -17.35 12.03 4.63
C GLY A 208 -15.98 11.56 4.18
N VAL A 209 -15.64 11.75 2.89
CA VAL A 209 -14.29 11.44 2.39
C VAL A 209 -13.22 12.23 3.13
N LEU A 210 -13.43 13.54 3.35
CA LEU A 210 -12.46 14.37 4.06
C LEU A 210 -12.29 13.93 5.52
N ALA A 211 -13.37 13.62 6.21
CA ALA A 211 -13.34 13.11 7.58
C ALA A 211 -12.63 11.74 7.65
N ALA A 212 -12.89 10.84 6.70
CA ALA A 212 -12.22 9.55 6.60
C ALA A 212 -10.73 9.69 6.31
N VAL A 213 -10.34 10.64 5.45
CA VAL A 213 -8.93 10.97 5.19
C VAL A 213 -8.25 11.51 6.45
N ALA A 214 -8.90 12.42 7.18
CA ALA A 214 -8.38 12.96 8.43
C ALA A 214 -8.20 11.87 9.50
N LEU A 215 -9.15 10.93 9.60
CA LEU A 215 -9.09 9.79 10.52
C LEU A 215 -7.98 8.79 10.16
N THR A 216 -7.84 8.46 8.88
CA THR A 216 -6.92 7.40 8.42
C THR A 216 -5.50 7.89 8.21
N ALA A 217 -5.26 9.20 8.05
CA ALA A 217 -3.92 9.72 7.81
C ALA A 217 -2.94 9.46 8.98
N PRO A 218 -3.29 9.72 10.26
CA PRO A 218 -2.43 9.38 11.40
C PRO A 218 -2.18 7.87 11.51
N LEU A 219 -3.22 7.06 11.30
CA LEU A 219 -3.11 5.59 11.32
C LEU A 219 -2.12 5.12 10.24
N SER A 220 -2.20 5.70 9.04
CA SER A 220 -1.30 5.36 7.92
C SER A 220 0.15 5.74 8.22
N VAL A 221 0.38 6.87 8.90
CA VAL A 221 1.70 7.27 9.40
C VAL A 221 2.23 6.27 10.41
N PHE A 222 1.41 5.86 11.38
CA PHE A 222 1.78 4.87 12.38
C PHE A 222 2.16 3.52 11.75
N VAL A 223 1.36 3.03 10.80
CA VAL A 223 1.62 1.76 10.09
C VAL A 223 2.93 1.83 9.31
N ALA A 224 3.20 2.95 8.62
CA ALA A 224 4.44 3.13 7.87
C ALA A 224 5.66 3.16 8.80
N ALA A 225 5.59 3.95 9.88
CA ALA A 225 6.69 4.06 10.85
C ALA A 225 6.95 2.73 11.57
N TYR A 226 5.89 2.07 12.06
CA TYR A 226 6.00 0.77 12.72
C TYR A 226 6.53 -0.31 11.75
N GLY A 227 6.09 -0.28 10.50
CA GLY A 227 6.64 -1.14 9.45
C GLY A 227 8.15 -0.96 9.32
N VAL A 228 8.64 0.27 9.16
CA VAL A 228 10.09 0.53 9.09
C VAL A 228 10.82 -0.05 10.31
N LEU A 229 10.30 0.14 11.52
CA LEU A 229 10.90 -0.41 12.75
C LEU A 229 10.95 -1.94 12.74
N VAL A 230 9.84 -2.61 12.47
CA VAL A 230 9.77 -4.09 12.42
C VAL A 230 10.77 -4.65 11.41
N PHE A 231 10.86 -4.02 10.23
CA PHE A 231 11.76 -4.48 9.17
C PHE A 231 13.24 -4.18 9.45
N ARG A 232 13.52 -3.22 10.34
CA ARG A 232 14.88 -2.82 10.75
C ARG A 232 15.40 -3.58 11.97
N ASP A 233 14.58 -3.85 12.97
CA ASP A 233 15.00 -4.68 14.12
C ASP A 233 15.36 -6.09 13.67
N THR A 234 14.68 -6.58 12.63
CA THR A 234 14.97 -7.89 12.02
C THR A 234 16.22 -7.92 11.14
N THR A 235 16.79 -6.77 10.72
CA THR A 235 18.09 -6.76 10.01
C THR A 235 19.28 -6.68 10.97
N ARG A 236 19.05 -6.39 12.25
CA ARG A 236 20.11 -6.22 13.26
C ARG A 236 20.43 -7.48 14.06
N LEU A 237 19.67 -8.57 13.89
CA LEU A 237 19.96 -9.84 14.52
C LEU A 237 20.83 -10.69 13.58
N PRO A 238 22.08 -11.03 13.97
CA PRO A 238 23.00 -11.86 13.18
C PRO A 238 22.53 -13.32 13.06
#